data_AF-A0A7V8WIE7-F1
#
_entry.id   AF-A0A7V8WIE7-F1
#
_cell.length_a   1.000
_cell.length_b   1.000
_cell.length_c   1.000
_cell.angle_alpha   90.00
_cell.angle_beta   90.00
_cell.angle_gamma   90.00
#
_symmetry.space_group_name_H-M   'P 1'
#
loop_
_entity.id
_entity.type
_entity.pdbx_description
1 polymer ?
#
loop_
_entity_poly.entity_id
_entity_poly.type
_entity_poly.pdbx_seq_one_letter_code
_entity_poly.pdbx_strand_id
1 'polypeptide(L)' 'MFELEALEGLPCGCVAAAYRARPWDVAVVSLEAKGPHCILAGHSSGQVLRLGDPSEFDDEDEADE' A
#
# COMPACT_ATOMS: atom_id res chain seq x y z
N MET A 1 4.79 5.80 14.73
CA MET A 1 3.54 5.03 14.71
C MET A 1 3.05 5.00 13.28
N PHE A 2 2.63 3.82 12.81
CA PHE A 2 2.02 3.64 11.49
C PHE A 2 0.51 3.59 11.66
N GLU A 3 -0.20 4.35 10.85
CA GLU A 3 -1.66 4.38 10.77
C GLU A 3 -2.08 3.70 9.46
N LEU A 4 -2.95 2.70 9.52
CA LEU A 4 -3.46 2.03 8.32
C LEU A 4 -4.46 2.94 7.62
N GLU A 5 -4.22 3.24 6.35
CA GLU A 5 -5.10 4.09 5.54
C GLU A 5 -5.99 3.24 4.62
N ALA A 6 -5.41 2.26 3.91
CA ALA A 6 -6.16 1.44 2.97
C ALA A 6 -5.58 0.03 2.81
N LEU A 7 -6.41 -0.88 2.29
CA LEU A 7 -5.99 -2.19 1.79
C LEU A 7 -6.34 -2.30 0.31
N GLU A 8 -5.39 -2.76 -0.49
CA GLU A 8 -5.54 -2.91 -1.94
C GLU A 8 -5.28 -4.36 -2.36
N GLY A 9 -6.20 -4.89 -3.18
CA GLY A 9 -6.02 -6.16 -3.84
C GLY A 9 -5.21 -5.99 -5.13
N LEU A 10 -4.02 -6.59 -5.19
CA LEU A 10 -3.19 -6.59 -6.41
C LEU A 10 -3.71 -7.62 -7.43
N PRO A 11 -3.48 -7.41 -8.74
CA PRO A 11 -3.97 -8.30 -9.80
C PRO A 11 -3.43 -9.74 -9.71
N CYS A 12 -2.33 -9.96 -8.99
CA CYS A 12 -1.76 -11.29 -8.73
C CYS A 12 -2.39 -12.01 -7.52
N GLY A 13 -3.41 -11.41 -6.88
CA GLY A 13 -4.08 -11.94 -5.69
C GLY A 13 -3.35 -11.68 -4.36
N CYS A 14 -2.29 -10.86 -4.36
CA CYS A 14 -1.70 -10.37 -3.11
C CYS A 14 -2.53 -9.22 -2.53
N VAL A 15 -2.38 -8.99 -1.24
CA VAL A 15 -2.98 -7.84 -0.55
C VAL A 15 -1.86 -6.92 -0.09
N ALA A 16 -1.93 -5.66 -0.50
CA ALA A 16 -1.08 -4.59 -0.03
C ALA A 16 -1.84 -3.70 0.95
N ALA A 17 -1.11 -3.06 1.86
CA ALA A 17 -1.62 -2.09 2.80
C ALA A 17 -0.87 -0.78 2.63
N ALA A 18 -1.61 0.32 2.59
CA ALA A 18 -1.08 1.67 2.65
C ALA A 18 -1.09 2.14 4.11
N TYR A 19 0.06 2.60 4.58
CA TYR A 19 0.24 3.13 5.92
C TYR A 19 0.80 4.55 5.89
N ARG A 20 0.36 5.39 6.82
CA ARG A 20 0.94 6.69 7.08
C ARG A 20 1.82 6.69 8.33
N ALA A 21 3.08 7.07 8.15
CA ALA A 21 4.07 7.17 9.22
C ALA A 21 4.08 8.58 9.83
N ARG A 22 3.38 8.77 10.95
CA ARG A 22 3.02 10.08 11.51
C ARG A 22 4.12 10.99 12.14
N PRO A 23 5.40 10.61 12.35
CA PRO A 23 6.41 11.62 12.68
C PRO A 23 7.00 12.33 11.45
N TRP A 24 6.98 11.66 10.29
CA TRP A 24 7.69 12.08 9.08
C TRP A 24 6.75 12.35 7.90
N ASP A 25 5.48 12.03 8.09
CA ASP A 25 4.43 12.10 7.07
C ASP A 25 4.80 11.36 5.79
N VAL A 26 5.22 10.11 5.94
CA VAL A 26 5.61 9.24 4.82
C VAL A 26 4.54 8.19 4.61
N ALA A 27 4.08 8.05 3.37
CA ALA A 27 3.25 6.93 2.95
C ALA A 27 4.11 5.71 2.63
N VAL A 28 3.66 4.56 3.12
CA VAL A 28 4.33 3.26 2.98
C VAL A 28 3.33 2.27 2.44
N VAL A 29 3.63 1.67 1.29
CA VAL A 29 2.87 0.53 0.78
C VAL A 29 3.66 -0.73 1.08
N SER A 30 3.11 -1.62 1.90
CA SER A 30 3.68 -2.94 2.15
C SER A 30 2.73 -4.06 1.77
N LEU A 31 3.29 -5.21 1.41
CA LEU A 31 2.52 -6.39 1.09
C LEU A 31 2.21 -7.14 2.38
N GLU A 32 0.94 -7.26 2.76
CA GLU A 32 0.54 -7.93 4.00
C GLU A 32 0.33 -9.43 3.77
N ALA A 33 -0.21 -9.79 2.61
CA ALA A 33 -0.48 -11.19 2.26
C ALA A 33 -0.07 -11.53 0.82
N LYS A 34 0.67 -12.62 0.66
CA LYS A 34 1.00 -13.18 -0.66
C LYS A 34 -0.16 -14.02 -1.17
N GLY A 35 -0.62 -13.73 -2.38
CA GLY A 35 -1.65 -14.53 -3.05
C GLY A 35 -1.17 -15.95 -3.35
N PRO A 36 -2.07 -16.95 -3.36
CA PRO A 36 -1.72 -18.37 -3.51
C PRO A 36 -1.06 -18.71 -4.86
N HIS A 37 -1.26 -17.85 -5.86
CA HIS A 37 -0.72 -18.03 -7.21
C HIS A 37 0.30 -16.95 -7.60
N CYS A 38 0.70 -16.09 -6.67
CA CYS A 38 1.67 -15.05 -6.96
C CYS A 38 3.10 -15.62 -7.05
N ILE A 39 3.69 -15.60 -8.24
CA ILE A 39 5.06 -16.10 -8.49
C ILE A 39 6.14 -15.03 -8.35
N LEU A 40 5.78 -13.76 -8.14
CA LEU A 40 6.75 -12.68 -7.98
C LEU A 40 7.53 -12.90 -6.68
N ALA A 41 8.84 -13.14 -6.80
CA ALA A 41 9.72 -13.38 -5.66
C ALA A 41 9.79 -12.15 -4.72
N GLY A 42 9.65 -10.94 -5.30
CA GLY A 42 9.60 -9.70 -4.54
C GLY A 42 8.33 -9.51 -3.72
N HIS A 43 7.26 -10.28 -3.95
CA HIS A 43 6.03 -10.20 -3.17
C HIS A 43 6.10 -11.19 -2.00
N SER A 44 6.55 -10.72 -0.85
CA SER A 44 6.52 -11.45 0.42
C SER A 44 5.80 -10.62 1.48
N SER A 45 5.12 -11.27 2.41
CA SER A 45 4.50 -10.56 3.54
C SER A 45 5.53 -9.70 4.29
N GLY A 46 5.16 -8.46 4.59
CA GLY A 46 6.01 -7.42 5.17
C GLY A 46 6.92 -6.69 4.17
N GLN A 47 6.92 -7.05 2.89
CA GLN A 47 7.77 -6.36 1.90
C GLN A 47 7.23 -4.96 1.62
N VAL A 48 8.09 -3.94 1.72
CA VAL A 48 7.77 -2.58 1.26
C VAL A 48 7.86 -2.52 -0.27
N LEU A 49 6.76 -2.18 -0.92
CA LEU A 49 6.66 -2.03 -2.37
C LEU A 49 6.92 -0.59 -2.82
N ARG A 50 6.47 0.39 -2.04
CA ARG A 50 6.63 1.81 -2.33
C ARG A 50 6.75 2.62 -1.04
N LEU A 51 7.56 3.68 -1.11
CA LEU A 51 7.62 4.77 -0.14
C LEU A 51 7.38 6.08 -0.90
N GLY A 52 6.62 7.00 -0.34
CA GLY A 52 6.30 8.26 -1.02
C GLY A 52 5.65 9.30 -0.12
N ASP A 53 5.26 10.40 -0.72
CA ASP A 53 4.48 11.43 -0.05
C ASP A 53 3.00 10.99 0.02
N PRO A 54 2.30 11.17 1.16
CA PRO A 54 0.89 10.80 1.30
C PRO A 54 -0.02 11.39 0.24
N SER A 55 0.25 12.60 -0.26
CA SER A 55 -0.58 13.22 -1.30
C SER A 55 -0.55 12.49 -2.63
N GLU A 56 0.47 11.67 -2.90
CA GLU A 56 0.56 10.83 -4.11
C GLU A 56 -0.32 9.56 -4.04
N PHE A 57 -1.10 9.40 -2.98
CA PHE A 57 -2.00 8.26 -2.76
C PHE A 57 -3.46 8.70 -2.57
N ASP A 58 -3.73 10.01 -2.57
CA ASP A 58 -5.04 10.65 -2.36
C ASP A 58 -5.77 10.95 -3.69
N ASP A 59 -5.63 10.09 -4.71
CA ASP A 59 -6.13 10.34 -6.08
C ASP A 59 -7.64 10.05 -6.28
N GLU A 60 -8.48 9.94 -5.24
CA GLU A 60 -9.90 9.60 -5.40
C GLU A 60 -10.85 10.36 -4.46
N ASP A 61 -10.97 11.69 -4.58
CA ASP A 61 -12.18 12.45 -4.16
C ASP A 61 -12.15 13.95 -4.58
N GLU A 62 -11.76 14.29 -5.82
CA GLU A 62 -12.00 15.64 -6.35
C GLU A 62 -12.66 15.64 -7.74
N ALA A 63 -13.89 16.17 -7.76
CA ALA A 63 -14.68 16.69 -8.88
C ALA A 63 -15.57 15.74 -9.72
N ASP A 64 -16.82 15.58 -9.26
CA ASP A 64 -18.00 15.69 -10.15
C ASP A 64 -19.05 16.56 -9.41
N GLU A 65 -19.07 17.86 -9.72
CA GLU A 65 -20.20 18.79 -9.48
C GLU A 65 -21.12 18.82 -10.71
#